data_AF-A0A9D2CIR7-F1
#
_entry.id   AF-A0A9D2CIR7-F1
#
_cell.length_a   1.000
_cell.length_b   1.000
_cell.length_c   1.000
_cell.angle_alpha   90.00
_cell.angle_beta   90.00
_cell.angle_gamma   90.00
#
_symmetry.space_group_name_H-M   'P 1'
#
loop_
_entity.id
_entity.type
_entity.pdbx_description
1 polymer ?
#
loop_
_entity_poly.entity_id
_entity_poly.type
_entity_poly.pdbx_seq_one_letter_code
_entity_poly.pdbx_strand_id
1 'polypeptide(L)' 'MQKVVYISNSRDLTEQNDINENIYLKRINKLLEEGWVVSQMNTQTVDVDPKLENYLHKETLVSFVILEKPE' A
#
# COMPACT_ATOMS: atom_id res chain seq x y z
N MET A 1 -7.81 -17.00 11.39
CA MET A 1 -7.89 -16.82 9.92
C MET A 1 -6.76 -15.92 9.40
N GLN A 2 -6.30 -16.12 8.16
CA GLN A 2 -5.24 -15.32 7.51
C GLN A 2 -5.70 -14.70 6.18
N LYS A 3 -5.21 -13.50 5.83
CA LYS A 3 -5.52 -12.78 4.59
C LYS A 3 -4.28 -12.05 4.07
N VAL A 4 -4.10 -12.04 2.75
CA VAL A 4 -3.05 -11.24 2.09
C VAL A 4 -3.68 -10.00 1.44
N VAL A 5 -3.08 -8.84 1.68
CA VAL A 5 -3.46 -7.55 1.10
C VAL A 5 -2.29 -6.98 0.31
N TYR A 6 -2.51 -6.67 -0.96
CA TYR A 6 -1.55 -5.96 -1.78
C TYR A 6 -1.82 -4.46 -1.68
N ILE A 7 -0.77 -3.69 -1.39
CA ILE A 7 -0.77 -2.23 -1.37
C ILE A 7 0.17 -1.78 -2.48
N SER A 8 -0.32 -0.95 -3.40
CA SER A 8 0.50 -0.25 -4.38
C SER A 8 0.14 1.21 -4.32
N ASN A 9 1.15 2.05 -4.10
CA ASN A 9 1.01 3.49 -4.11
C ASN A 9 1.96 4.04 -5.17
N SER A 10 1.41 4.29 -6.37
CA SER A 10 2.09 5.08 -7.39
C SER A 10 2.08 6.52 -6.92
N ARG A 11 3.13 6.93 -6.21
CA ARG A 11 3.15 8.21 -5.51
C ARG A 11 3.24 9.37 -6.50
N ASP A 12 2.23 10.23 -6.49
CA ASP A 12 2.53 11.67 -6.40
C ASP A 12 2.41 12.05 -4.93
N LEU A 13 3.53 12.03 -4.21
CA LEU A 13 3.60 12.39 -2.79
C LEU A 13 3.15 13.83 -2.51
N THR A 14 3.07 14.64 -3.56
CA THR A 14 2.76 16.07 -3.48
C THR A 14 1.26 16.38 -3.51
N GLU A 15 0.41 15.42 -3.88
CA GLU A 15 -1.04 15.65 -4.05
C GLU A 15 -1.90 15.25 -2.84
N GLN A 16 -1.34 14.52 -1.86
CA GLN A 16 -2.07 14.09 -0.66
C GLN A 16 -1.46 14.66 0.61
N ASN A 17 -2.21 15.56 1.26
CA ASN A 17 -1.81 16.23 2.49
C ASN A 17 -1.86 15.31 3.73
N ASP A 18 -2.77 14.32 3.76
CA ASP A 18 -2.87 13.32 4.84
C ASP A 18 -2.63 11.91 4.30
N ILE A 19 -1.62 11.23 4.85
CA ILE A 19 -1.25 9.86 4.50
C ILE A 19 -2.32 8.85 4.93
N ASN A 20 -3.12 9.13 5.95
CA ASN A 20 -4.17 8.24 6.44
C ASN A 20 -5.41 8.24 5.54
N GLU A 21 -5.60 9.33 4.79
CA GLU A 21 -6.66 9.44 3.77
C GLU A 21 -6.23 8.85 2.42
N ASN A 22 -5.02 8.30 2.33
CA ASN A 22 -4.52 7.71 1.10
C ASN A 22 -5.45 6.57 0.64
N ILE A 23 -6.01 6.75 -0.57
CA ILE A 23 -6.97 5.81 -1.16
C ILE A 23 -6.45 4.37 -1.24
N TYR A 24 -5.13 4.19 -1.38
CA TYR A 24 -4.48 2.88 -1.46
C TYR A 24 -4.37 2.19 -0.10
N LEU A 25 -4.48 2.93 1.01
CA LEU A 25 -4.50 2.41 2.38
C LEU A 25 -5.92 2.15 2.91
N LYS A 26 -6.97 2.67 2.25
CA LYS A 26 -8.36 2.55 2.71
C LYS A 26 -8.79 1.11 3.03
N ARG A 27 -8.37 0.14 2.21
CA ARG A 27 -8.71 -1.28 2.42
C ARG A 27 -8.04 -1.87 3.65
N ILE A 28 -6.76 -1.58 3.87
CA ILE A 28 -6.06 -2.10 5.04
C ILE A 28 -6.58 -1.43 6.31
N ASN A 29 -6.81 -0.10 6.30
CA ASN A 29 -7.35 0.63 7.44
C ASN A 29 -8.69 0.04 7.91
N LYS A 30 -9.61 -0.23 6.98
CA LYS A 30 -10.89 -0.88 7.31
C LYS A 30 -10.72 -2.26 7.94
N LEU A 31 -9.77 -3.07 7.45
CA LEU A 31 -9.51 -4.40 8.02
C LEU A 31 -8.92 -4.29 9.43
N LEU A 32 -8.05 -3.31 9.68
CA LEU A 32 -7.53 -3.04 11.01
C LEU A 32 -8.64 -2.62 11.98
N GLU A 33 -9.57 -1.76 11.55
CA GLU A 33 -10.77 -1.37 12.31
C GLU A 33 -11.69 -2.57 12.61
N GLU A 34 -11.79 -3.53 11.69
CA GLU A 34 -12.53 -4.78 11.88
C GLU A 34 -11.81 -5.78 12.81
N GLY A 35 -10.67 -5.41 13.40
CA GLY A 35 -9.91 -6.22 14.34
C GLY A 35 -8.96 -7.24 13.70
N TRP A 36 -8.63 -7.07 12.42
CA TRP A 36 -7.49 -7.79 11.84
C TRP A 36 -6.19 -7.14 12.31
N VAL A 37 -5.14 -7.95 12.46
CA VAL A 37 -3.81 -7.51 12.92
C VAL A 37 -2.78 -7.82 11.85
N VAL A 38 -1.83 -6.92 11.62
CA VAL A 38 -0.70 -7.17 10.71
C VAL A 38 0.23 -8.20 11.34
N SER A 39 0.41 -9.35 10.67
CA SER A 39 1.39 -10.36 11.08
C SER A 39 2.71 -10.24 10.33
N GLN A 40 2.67 -9.81 9.06
CA GLN A 40 3.87 -9.54 8.26
C GLN A 40 3.60 -8.44 7.24
N MET A 41 4.62 -7.64 6.94
CA MET A 41 4.60 -6.65 5.86
C MET A 41 5.95 -6.67 5.14
N ASN A 42 5.93 -6.94 3.84
CA ASN A 42 7.12 -6.91 2.99
C ASN A 42 6.96 -5.80 1.96
N THR A 43 7.75 -4.74 2.09
CA THR A 43 7.68 -3.57 1.22
C THR A 43 8.84 -3.58 0.22
N GLN A 44 8.55 -3.23 -1.02
CA GLN A 44 9.51 -3.06 -2.10
C GLN A 44 9.24 -1.72 -2.79
N THR A 45 10.30 -1.06 -3.22
CA THR A 45 10.20 0.08 -4.14
C THR A 45 10.49 -0.45 -5.53
N VAL A 46 9.60 -0.16 -6.48
CA VAL A 46 9.76 -0.54 -7.87
C VAL A 46 10.00 0.73 -8.68
N ASP A 47 11.13 0.75 -9.40
CA ASP A 47 11.44 1.77 -10.39
C ASP A 47 10.50 1.60 -11.58
N VAL A 48 9.87 2.69 -12.00
CA VAL A 48 8.97 2.70 -13.16
C VAL A 48 9.81 2.84 -14.43
N ASP A 49 9.46 2.08 -15.48
CA ASP A 49 10.21 2.02 -16.74
C ASP A 49 10.51 3.44 -17.28
N PRO A 50 11.79 3.81 -17.46
CA PRO A 50 12.18 5.14 -17.93
C PRO A 50 11.67 5.47 -19.34
N LYS A 51 11.19 4.48 -20.12
CA LYS A 51 10.57 4.70 -21.44
C LYS A 51 9.16 5.30 -21.36
N LEU A 52 8.56 5.38 -20.17
CA LEU A 52 7.34 6.14 -19.92
C LEU A 52 7.68 7.63 -19.71
N GLU A 53 8.31 8.26 -20.71
CA GLU A 53 8.88 9.63 -20.64
C GLU A 53 7.92 10.73 -20.16
N ASN A 54 6.60 10.51 -20.20
CA ASN A 54 5.58 11.47 -19.78
C ASN A 54 4.96 11.19 -18.39
N TYR A 55 5.28 10.07 -17.77
CA TYR A 55 4.88 9.80 -16.40
C TYR A 55 6.10 10.11 -15.56
N LEU A 56 6.00 11.12 -14.68
CA LEU A 56 7.04 11.45 -13.70
C LEU A 56 7.68 10.16 -13.20
N HIS A 57 9.02 10.14 -13.07
CA HIS A 57 9.79 9.06 -12.48
C HIS A 57 9.32 8.82 -11.03
N LYS A 58 8.19 8.15 -10.88
CA LYS A 58 7.45 8.01 -9.64
C LYS A 58 7.76 6.65 -9.08
N GLU A 59 8.67 6.60 -8.12
CA GLU A 59 8.89 5.41 -7.31
C GLU A 59 7.54 4.88 -6.82
N THR A 60 7.23 3.63 -7.21
CA THR A 60 6.00 2.99 -6.76
C THR A 60 6.32 2.13 -5.56
N LEU A 61 5.73 2.47 -4.42
CA LEU A 61 5.82 1.64 -3.23
C LEU A 61 4.81 0.52 -3.35
N VAL A 62 5.30 -0.72 -3.34
CA VAL A 62 4.46 -1.92 -3.32
C VAL A 62 4.71 -2.70 -2.04
N SER A 63 3.67 -3.31 -1.49
CA SER A 63 3.79 -4.13 -0.29
C SER A 63 2.77 -5.25 -0.29
N PHE A 64 3.20 -6.44 0.12
CA PHE A 64 2.31 -7.52 0.50
C PHE A 64 2.21 -7.57 2.01
N VAL A 65 0.99 -7.39 2.51
CA VAL A 65 0.68 -7.39 3.93
C VAL A 65 -0.11 -8.65 4.28
N ILE A 66 0.41 -9.41 5.22
CA ILE A 66 -0.29 -10.56 5.79
C ILE A 66 -1.02 -10.07 7.04
N LEU A 67 -2.33 -10.31 7.06
CA LEU A 67 -3.23 -10.00 8.15
C LEU A 67 -3.73 -11.29 8.79
N GLU A 68 -3.83 -11.28 10.11
CA GLU A 68 -4.35 -12.37 10.90
C GLU A 68 -5.46 -11.87 11.81
N LYS A 69 -6.43 -12.75 12.06
CA LYS A 69 -7.49 -12.53 13.03
C LYS A 69 -7.69 -13.82 13.82
N PRO A 70 -7.65 -13.79 15.17
CA PRO A 70 -8.06 -14.93 15.97
C PRO A 70 -9.49 -15.32 15.59
N GLU A 71 -9.78 -16.62 15.53
CA GLU A 71 -11.16 -17.08 15.40
C GLU A 71 -11.98 -16.72 16.64
#